data_AF-A0A496AM28-F1
#
_entry.id   AF-A0A496AM28-F1
#
_cell.length_a   1.000
_cell.length_b   1.000
_cell.length_c   1.000
_cell.angle_alpha   90.00
_cell.angle_beta   90.00
_cell.angle_gamma   90.00
#
_symmetry.space_group_name_H-M   'P 1'
#
loop_
_entity.id
_entity.type
_entity.pdbx_description
1 polymer ?
#
loop_
_entity_poly.entity_id
_entity_poly.type
_entity_poly.pdbx_seq_one_letter_code
_entity_poly.pdbx_strand_id
1 'polypeptide(L)' 'DRFAVAGRKIYGIDDGGGVYRLETNGQWEQVSESVLDGIVSFGVTNNKLYSVVENRGIFRISLAEKE' A
#
# COMPACT_ATOMS: atom_id res chain seq x y z
N ASP A 1 -12.53 -3.51 -0.81
CA ASP A 1 -11.46 -4.17 -1.58
C ASP A 1 -10.52 -3.15 -2.19
N ARG A 2 -9.41 -2.88 -1.51
CA ARG A 2 -8.40 -1.90 -1.94
C ARG A 2 -7.14 -2.68 -2.32
N PHE A 3 -7.01 -3.06 -3.61
CA PHE A 3 -5.83 -3.77 -4.16
C PHE A 3 -5.13 -3.00 -5.29
N ALA A 4 -3.80 -3.09 -5.35
CA ALA A 4 -2.99 -2.56 -6.44
C ALA A 4 -1.92 -3.57 -6.88
N VAL A 5 -1.57 -3.53 -8.16
CA VAL A 5 -0.57 -4.42 -8.76
C VAL A 5 0.62 -3.60 -9.23
N ALA A 6 1.83 -4.05 -8.90
CA ALA A 6 3.07 -3.48 -9.41
C ALA A 6 3.98 -4.60 -9.93
N GLY A 7 4.05 -4.73 -11.25
CA GLY A 7 4.74 -5.84 -11.89
C GLY A 7 4.10 -7.18 -11.49
N ARG A 8 4.83 -8.00 -10.74
CA ARG A 8 4.38 -9.31 -10.25
C ARG A 8 3.94 -9.31 -8.78
N LYS A 9 3.93 -8.15 -8.13
CA LYS A 9 3.59 -7.99 -6.73
C LYS A 9 2.19 -7.42 -6.59
N ILE A 10 1.43 -7.95 -5.64
CA ILE A 10 0.09 -7.46 -5.29
C ILE A 10 0.19 -6.81 -3.91
N TYR A 11 -0.42 -5.63 -3.79
CA TYR A 11 -0.48 -4.86 -2.56
C TYR A 11 -1.93 -4.63 -2.15
N GLY A 12 -2.17 -4.67 -0.84
CA GLY A 12 -3.44 -4.39 -0.21
C GLY A 12 -3.28 -3.28 0.81
N ILE A 13 -4.34 -2.51 1.02
CA ILE A 13 -4.42 -1.50 2.06
C ILE A 13 -5.62 -1.81 2.95
N ASP A 14 -5.41 -1.83 4.26
CA ASP A 14 -6.48 -1.93 5.24
C ASP A 14 -7.10 -0.55 5.55
N ASP A 15 -8.16 -0.51 6.37
CA ASP A 15 -8.81 0.75 6.74
C ASP A 15 -7.96 1.63 7.68
N GLY A 16 -6.96 1.05 8.35
CA GLY A 16 -6.00 1.80 9.17
C GLY A 16 -4.89 2.47 8.36
N GLY A 17 -4.76 2.14 7.07
CA GLY A 17 -3.68 2.59 6.20
C GLY A 17 -2.46 1.67 6.18
N GLY A 18 -2.52 0.52 6.85
CA GLY A 18 -1.51 -0.53 6.79
C GLY A 18 -1.37 -1.05 5.37
N VAL A 19 -0.13 -1.12 4.88
CA VAL A 19 0.18 -1.64 3.55
C VAL A 19 0.70 -3.07 3.68
N TYR A 20 0.05 -3.98 2.95
CA TYR A 20 0.38 -5.39 2.93
C TYR A 20 0.78 -5.82 1.52
N ARG A 21 1.71 -6.77 1.41
CA ARG A 21 2.11 -7.41 0.17
C ARG A 21 1.70 -8.88 0.20
N LEU A 22 1.13 -9.36 -0.91
CA LEU A 22 0.82 -10.79 -1.06
C LEU A 22 2.10 -11.54 -1.41
N GLU A 23 2.47 -12.49 -0.56
CA GLU A 23 3.59 -13.39 -0.75
C GLU A 23 3.22 -14.60 -1.61
N THR A 24 4.22 -15.28 -2.16
CA THR A 24 4.04 -16.45 -3.04
C THR A 24 3.42 -17.65 -2.32
N ASN A 25 3.51 -17.71 -1.00
CA ASN A 25 2.85 -18.70 -0.16
C ASN A 25 1.35 -18.35 0.12
N GLY A 26 0.84 -17.27 -0.48
CA GLY A 26 -0.54 -16.81 -0.32
C GLY A 26 -0.80 -16.03 0.98
N GLN A 27 0.22 -15.77 1.79
CA GLN A 27 0.10 -14.97 3.01
C GLN A 27 0.30 -13.49 2.72
N TRP A 28 -0.31 -12.63 3.53
CA TRP A 28 -0.09 -11.19 3.47
C TRP A 28 0.97 -10.79 4.49
N GLU A 29 2.03 -10.15 4.02
CA GLU A 29 3.09 -9.59 4.87
C GLU A 29 2.93 -8.07 4.96
N GLN A 30 2.99 -7.51 6.17
CA GLN A 30 2.94 -6.07 6.34
C GLN A 30 4.26 -5.43 5.93
N VAL A 31 4.23 -4.60 4.90
CA VAL A 31 5.44 -3.92 4.37
C VAL A 31 5.58 -2.49 4.86
N SER A 32 4.48 -1.88 5.33
CA SER A 32 4.50 -0.57 5.96
C SER A 32 3.38 -0.45 6.98
N GLU A 33 3.73 0.01 8.17
CA GLU A 33 2.79 0.64 9.08
C GLU A 33 2.57 2.07 8.59
N SER A 34 1.35 2.40 8.19
CA SER A 34 0.95 3.79 7.95
C SER A 34 -0.38 3.99 8.64
N VAL A 35 -0.48 5.02 9.48
CA VAL A 35 -1.71 5.34 10.22
C VAL A 35 -2.48 6.40 9.43
N LEU A 36 -2.85 6.03 8.21
CA LEU A 36 -3.59 6.91 7.30
C LEU A 36 -5.05 6.47 7.28
N ASP A 37 -5.83 6.99 8.22
CA ASP A 37 -7.30 6.87 8.22
C ASP A 37 -7.96 7.59 7.00
N GLY A 38 -9.08 7.10 6.50
CA GLY A 38 -9.82 7.79 5.42
C GLY A 38 -9.12 7.78 4.05
N ILE A 39 -8.45 6.67 3.70
CA ILE A 39 -7.92 6.47 2.34
C ILE A 39 -9.09 6.30 1.36
N VAL A 40 -9.21 7.22 0.41
CA VAL A 40 -10.27 7.20 -0.61
C VAL A 40 -9.85 6.49 -1.89
N SER A 41 -8.56 6.53 -2.22
CA SER A 41 -8.00 5.90 -3.40
C SER A 41 -6.50 5.70 -3.24
N PHE A 42 -5.93 4.74 -3.96
CA PHE A 42 -4.49 4.52 -3.97
C PHE A 42 -4.02 3.85 -5.26
N GLY A 43 -2.72 3.90 -5.50
CA GLY A 43 -2.10 3.26 -6.64
C GLY A 43 -0.61 3.05 -6.42
N VAL A 44 -0.01 2.15 -7.21
CA VAL A 44 1.41 1.84 -7.12
C VAL A 44 2.08 2.12 -8.45
N THR A 45 3.18 2.87 -8.43
CA THR A 45 4.02 3.12 -9.60
C THR A 45 5.47 3.35 -9.17
N ASN A 46 6.43 2.94 -9.99
CA ASN A 46 7.87 3.13 -9.74
C ASN A 46 8.31 2.67 -8.33
N ASN A 47 7.81 1.52 -7.89
CA ASN A 47 8.05 0.96 -6.55
C ASN A 47 7.66 1.89 -5.38
N LYS A 48 6.67 2.75 -5.61
CA LYS A 48 6.11 3.67 -4.61
C LYS A 48 4.59 3.54 -4.60
N LEU A 49 4.04 3.52 -3.41
CA LEU A 49 2.60 3.54 -3.19
C LEU A 49 2.16 4.97 -2.95
N TYR A 50 1.09 5.38 -3.62
CA TYR A 50 0.46 6.68 -3.48
C TYR A 50 -0.94 6.49 -2.92
N SER A 51 -1.24 7.17 -1.82
CA SER A 51 -2.56 7.12 -1.19
C SER A 51 -3.17 8.52 -1.17
N VAL A 52 -4.38 8.64 -1.68
CA VAL A 52 -5.20 9.84 -1.54
C VAL A 52 -6.01 9.69 -0.27
N VAL A 53 -5.85 10.65 0.62
CA VAL A 53 -6.53 10.68 1.91
C VAL A 53 -7.45 11.88 1.95
N GLU A 54 -8.71 11.63 2.32
CA GLU A 54 -9.71 12.67 2.41
C GLU A 54 -9.23 13.81 3.31
N ASN A 55 -9.35 15.05 2.82
CA ASN A 55 -8.94 16.27 3.54
C ASN A 55 -7.45 16.34 3.97
N ARG A 56 -6.60 15.41 3.53
CA ARG A 56 -5.16 15.38 3.91
C ARG A 56 -4.21 15.32 2.71
N GLY A 57 -4.72 15.12 1.50
CA GLY A 57 -3.95 15.17 0.26
C GLY A 57 -3.38 13.82 -0.15
N ILE A 58 -2.20 13.84 -0.80
CA ILE A 58 -1.57 12.64 -1.37
C ILE A 58 -0.33 12.28 -0.55
N PHE A 59 -0.32 11.07 -0.01
CA PHE A 59 0.81 10.47 0.70
C PHE A 59 1.55 9.51 -0.20
N ARG A 60 2.85 9.35 0.06
CA ARG A 60 3.71 8.43 -0.71
C ARG A 60 4.59 7.62 0.21
N ILE A 61 4.57 6.31 0.01
CA ILE A 61 5.41 5.35 0.74
C ILE A 61 6.34 4.66 -0.25
N SER A 62 7.60 4.45 0.14
CA SER A 62 8.54 3.64 -0.63
C SER A 62 8.26 2.17 -0.36
N LEU A 63 8.10 1.37 -1.43
CA LEU A 63 7.98 -0.09 -1.33
C LEU A 63 9.34 -0.77 -1.53
N ALA A 64 10.44 -0.03 -1.33
CA ALA A 64 11.78 -0.60 -1.35
C ALA A 64 11.87 -1.69 -0.27
N GLU A 65 12.43 -2.83 -0.65
CA GLU A 65 12.67 -3.91 0.29
C GLU A 65 13.70 -3.43 1.32
N LYS A 66 13.46 -3.71 2.60
CA LYS A 66 14.54 -3.62 3.59
C LYS A 66 15.55 -4.71 3.21
N GLU A 67 16.78 -4.29 2.91
CA GLU A 67 17.93 -5.19 2.79
C GLU A 67 18.21 -5.93 4.11
#